data_AF-A0A2H3T7A4-F1
#
_entry.id   AF-A0A2H3T7A4-F1
#
_cell.length_a   1.000
_cell.length_b   1.000
_cell.length_c   1.000
_cell.angle_alpha   90.00
_cell.angle_beta   90.00
_cell.angle_gamma   90.00
#
_symmetry.space_group_name_H-M   'P 1'
#
loop_
_entity.id
_entity.type
_entity.pdbx_description
1 polymer ?
#
loop_
_entity_poly.entity_id
_entity_poly.type
_entity_poly.pdbx_seq_one_letter_code
_entity_poly.pdbx_strand_id
1 'polypeptide(L)'
;MKLYREPYCSPVREWNETVPNHGFLRYLGFFNAERIVLTSPEALHEVLVTQNYSFPKPASLRETAGRFLGIGLILSEGDAHKLQRRSMNPALAPRNIKALYPLFWNRTREMIERITADRLETVEVVEWASRITLDLIGVAGLGRDFGAIQDGQNEMVKTYNIVFQPSAQARMLHLIESLVPAWVLTALPIKLNSYMSQAARSIRETCRDIISSKQKKQKKQKEKKLDDMDIISAAIRTGTFTEDGLIDQAMTLLAAGHDTTGAALTWGIYLLAKHPEVQDRLRHEIRQRLP
;
A
#
# COMPACT_ATOMS: atom_id res chain seq x y z
N MET A 1 -20.85 -9.96 -20.38
CA MET A 1 -19.42 -10.27 -20.17
C MET A 1 -19.21 -10.64 -18.71
N LYS A 2 -19.04 -11.94 -18.39
CA LYS A 2 -18.91 -12.46 -17.00
C LYS A 2 -17.85 -11.68 -16.18
N LEU A 3 -16.77 -11.28 -16.85
CA LEU A 3 -15.63 -10.53 -16.31
C LEU A 3 -16.00 -9.30 -15.45
N TYR A 4 -17.14 -8.66 -15.71
CA TYR A 4 -17.55 -7.42 -15.02
C TYR A 4 -18.84 -7.57 -14.18
N ARG A 5 -19.42 -8.77 -14.14
CA ARG A 5 -20.64 -9.06 -13.35
C ARG A 5 -20.35 -9.92 -12.12
N GLU A 6 -19.35 -10.79 -12.25
CA GLU A 6 -18.93 -11.66 -11.17
C GLU A 6 -17.83 -11.00 -10.33
N PRO A 7 -17.63 -11.46 -9.07
CA PRO A 7 -16.50 -11.02 -8.27
C PRO A 7 -15.17 -11.12 -9.04
N TYR A 8 -14.28 -10.17 -8.76
CA TYR A 8 -12.94 -10.14 -9.37
C TYR A 8 -12.27 -11.51 -9.28
N CYS A 9 -11.58 -11.89 -10.36
CA CYS A 9 -10.88 -13.16 -10.54
C CYS A 9 -11.76 -14.43 -10.66
N SER A 10 -13.07 -14.42 -10.37
CA SER A 10 -13.95 -15.60 -10.52
C SER A 10 -13.96 -16.14 -11.95
N PRO A 11 -14.24 -15.33 -12.99
CA PRO A 11 -14.24 -15.81 -14.37
C PRO A 11 -12.86 -16.30 -14.83
N VAL A 12 -11.79 -15.63 -14.38
CA VAL A 12 -10.42 -16.00 -14.74
C VAL A 12 -10.03 -17.35 -14.12
N ARG A 13 -10.46 -17.61 -12.88
CA ARG A 13 -10.28 -18.89 -12.22
C ARG A 13 -11.06 -20.00 -12.93
N GLU A 14 -12.33 -19.77 -13.24
CA GLU A 14 -13.16 -20.71 -14.01
C GLU A 14 -12.47 -21.04 -15.34
N TRP A 15 -11.98 -20.05 -16.08
CA TRP A 15 -11.28 -20.27 -17.34
C TRP A 15 -9.98 -21.05 -17.16
N ASN A 16 -9.21 -20.77 -16.10
CA ASN A 16 -7.99 -21.51 -15.81
C ASN A 16 -8.25 -23.01 -15.58
N GLU A 17 -9.37 -23.33 -14.93
CA GLU A 17 -9.75 -24.71 -14.60
C GLU A 17 -10.44 -25.43 -15.77
N THR A 18 -11.15 -24.70 -16.65
CA THR A 18 -12.04 -25.29 -17.68
C THR A 18 -11.57 -25.15 -19.12
N VAL A 19 -10.72 -24.17 -19.43
CA VAL A 19 -10.22 -23.92 -20.79
C VAL A 19 -8.82 -24.53 -20.93
N PRO A 20 -8.61 -25.49 -21.84
CA PRO A 20 -7.29 -26.03 -22.11
C PRO A 20 -6.29 -24.93 -22.42
N ASN A 21 -5.20 -24.89 -21.65
CA ASN A 21 -4.18 -23.87 -21.78
C ASN A 21 -2.79 -24.43 -21.44
N HIS A 22 -1.75 -23.80 -21.99
CA HIS A 22 -0.35 -24.18 -21.78
C HIS A 22 0.39 -23.05 -21.05
N GLY A 23 -0.18 -22.60 -19.93
CA GLY A 23 0.43 -21.55 -19.09
C GLY A 23 0.02 -20.11 -19.44
N PHE A 24 -0.73 -19.90 -20.52
CA PHE A 24 -1.28 -18.61 -20.91
C PHE A 24 -2.72 -18.74 -21.42
N LEU A 25 -3.57 -17.79 -21.05
CA LEU A 25 -4.92 -17.62 -21.60
C LEU A 25 -5.06 -16.24 -22.23
N ARG A 26 -5.38 -16.20 -23.52
CA ARG A 26 -5.75 -14.97 -24.22
C ARG A 26 -7.25 -14.71 -24.07
N TYR A 27 -7.61 -13.49 -23.71
CA TYR A 27 -8.99 -13.03 -23.70
C TYR A 27 -9.10 -11.61 -24.22
N LEU A 28 -10.30 -11.23 -24.65
CA LEU A 28 -10.59 -9.90 -25.16
C LEU A 28 -11.27 -9.08 -24.06
N GLY A 29 -10.69 -7.91 -23.77
CA GLY A 29 -11.26 -6.88 -22.92
C GLY A 29 -12.22 -5.95 -23.68
N PHE A 30 -12.42 -4.75 -23.15
CA PHE A 30 -13.18 -3.71 -23.86
C PHE A 30 -12.52 -3.34 -25.19
N PHE A 31 -13.35 -3.01 -26.19
CA PHE A 31 -12.93 -2.70 -27.56
C PHE A 31 -12.00 -3.75 -28.19
N ASN A 32 -12.20 -5.03 -27.87
CA ASN A 32 -11.35 -6.13 -28.30
C ASN A 32 -9.88 -5.96 -27.91
N ALA A 33 -9.57 -5.18 -26.88
CA ALA A 33 -8.22 -5.04 -26.35
C ALA A 33 -7.74 -6.41 -25.86
N GLU A 34 -6.67 -6.90 -26.46
CA GLU A 34 -6.11 -8.20 -26.11
C GLU A 34 -5.48 -8.16 -24.72
N ARG A 35 -5.75 -9.20 -23.94
CA ARG A 35 -5.15 -9.41 -22.63
C ARG A 35 -4.72 -10.86 -22.50
N ILE A 36 -3.64 -11.05 -21.75
CA ILE A 36 -3.09 -12.36 -21.45
C ILE A 36 -3.16 -12.56 -19.93
N VAL A 37 -3.70 -13.71 -19.51
CA VAL A 37 -3.60 -14.21 -18.13
C VAL A 37 -2.52 -15.27 -18.10
N LEU A 38 -1.64 -15.20 -17.11
CA LEU A 38 -0.66 -16.24 -16.81
C LEU A 38 -1.32 -17.29 -15.93
N THR A 39 -1.27 -18.56 -16.34
CA THR A 39 -2.03 -19.65 -15.72
C THR A 39 -1.16 -20.75 -15.12
N SER A 40 0.17 -20.67 -15.29
CA SER A 40 1.12 -21.64 -14.74
C SER A 40 2.22 -20.97 -13.90
N PRO A 41 2.80 -21.66 -12.91
CA PRO A 41 3.96 -21.19 -12.16
C PRO A 41 5.14 -20.83 -13.07
N GLU A 42 5.38 -21.59 -14.13
CA GLU A 42 6.48 -21.36 -15.08
C GLU A 42 6.27 -20.06 -15.86
N ALA A 43 5.05 -19.81 -16.36
CA ALA A 43 4.71 -18.56 -17.02
C ALA A 43 4.79 -17.34 -16.08
N LEU A 44 4.31 -17.50 -14.84
CA LEU A 44 4.42 -16.47 -13.81
C LEU A 44 5.89 -16.16 -13.50
N HIS A 45 6.73 -17.18 -13.35
CA HIS A 45 8.16 -17.02 -13.10
C HIS A 45 8.85 -16.30 -14.26
N GLU A 46 8.58 -16.72 -15.50
CA GLU A 46 9.18 -16.10 -16.68
C GLU A 46 8.83 -14.60 -16.77
N VAL A 47 7.56 -14.23 -16.61
CA VAL A 47 7.11 -12.84 -16.75
C VAL A 47 7.46 -11.98 -15.54
N LEU A 48 7.27 -12.48 -14.31
CA LEU A 48 7.41 -11.67 -13.09
C LEU A 48 8.82 -11.70 -12.49
N VAL A 49 9.66 -12.66 -12.90
CA VAL A 49 11.03 -12.83 -12.36
C VAL A 49 12.08 -12.72 -13.46
N THR A 50 12.07 -13.62 -14.45
CA THR A 50 13.12 -13.69 -15.48
C THR A 50 13.12 -12.45 -16.39
N GLN A 51 11.95 -12.07 -16.89
CA GLN A 51 11.75 -11.04 -17.93
C GLN A 51 10.98 -9.82 -17.40
N ASN A 52 11.01 -9.55 -16.10
CA ASN A 52 10.18 -8.51 -15.48
C ASN A 52 10.31 -7.10 -16.11
N TYR A 53 11.47 -6.74 -16.65
CA TYR A 53 11.68 -5.46 -17.34
C TYR A 53 11.17 -5.44 -18.79
N SER A 54 10.91 -6.61 -19.39
CA SER A 54 10.30 -6.75 -20.72
C SER A 54 8.79 -6.57 -20.67
N PHE A 55 8.17 -6.66 -19.48
CA PHE A 55 6.74 -6.52 -19.25
C PHE A 55 6.43 -5.31 -18.35
N PRO A 56 6.62 -4.07 -18.84
CA PRO A 56 6.36 -2.87 -18.05
C PRO A 56 4.87 -2.75 -17.72
N LYS A 57 4.57 -2.10 -16.59
CA LYS A 57 3.19 -1.81 -16.21
C LYS A 57 2.52 -0.91 -17.26
N PRO A 58 1.22 -1.12 -17.57
CA PRO A 58 0.49 -0.28 -18.49
C PRO A 58 0.56 1.21 -18.11
N ALA A 59 0.74 2.09 -19.09
CA ALA A 59 0.86 3.53 -18.86
C ALA A 59 -0.35 4.10 -18.12
N SER A 60 -1.57 3.67 -18.49
CA SER A 60 -2.82 4.09 -17.83
C SER A 60 -2.86 3.74 -16.34
N LEU A 61 -2.36 2.54 -15.96
CA LEU A 61 -2.27 2.13 -14.57
C LEU A 61 -1.28 3.01 -13.82
N ARG A 62 -0.12 3.29 -14.43
CA ARG A 62 0.91 4.16 -13.84
C ARG A 62 0.42 5.60 -13.65
N GLU A 63 -0.28 6.16 -14.62
CA GLU A 63 -0.83 7.52 -14.54
C GLU A 63 -1.91 7.62 -13.46
N THR A 64 -2.85 6.67 -13.44
CA THR A 64 -3.98 6.69 -12.50
C THR A 64 -3.49 6.45 -11.07
N ALA A 65 -2.67 5.42 -10.85
CA ALA A 65 -2.13 5.11 -9.53
C ALA A 65 -1.09 6.16 -9.09
N GLY A 66 -0.33 6.75 -10.01
CA GLY A 66 0.72 7.73 -9.72
C GLY A 66 0.19 9.02 -9.08
N ARG A 67 -1.08 9.37 -9.32
CA ARG A 67 -1.75 10.50 -8.65
C ARG A 67 -1.79 10.35 -7.13
N PHE A 68 -1.85 9.12 -6.63
CA PHE A 68 -2.02 8.81 -5.22
C PHE A 68 -0.80 8.12 -4.59
N LEU A 69 -0.05 7.35 -5.37
CA LEU A 69 1.15 6.64 -4.91
C LEU A 69 2.44 7.45 -5.13
N GLY A 70 2.42 8.48 -5.98
CA GLY A 70 3.65 9.06 -6.55
C GLY A 70 4.36 8.08 -7.49
N ILE A 71 5.41 8.54 -8.20
CA ILE A 71 6.24 7.67 -9.04
C ILE A 71 7.39 7.09 -8.20
N GLY A 72 7.02 6.36 -7.15
CA GLY A 72 7.96 5.66 -6.28
C GLY A 72 8.27 4.25 -6.76
N LEU A 73 8.82 3.41 -5.86
CA LEU A 73 9.30 2.07 -6.17
C LEU A 73 8.27 1.15 -6.86
N ILE A 74 6.97 1.34 -6.58
CA ILE A 74 5.90 0.51 -7.16
C ILE A 74 5.67 0.83 -8.64
N LEU A 75 5.73 2.11 -9.03
CA LEU A 75 5.34 2.56 -10.37
C LEU A 75 6.52 2.92 -11.27
N SER A 76 7.74 3.00 -10.73
CA SER A 76 8.94 3.14 -11.53
C SER A 76 9.19 1.89 -12.38
N GLU A 77 9.85 2.10 -13.53
CA GLU A 77 10.17 1.04 -14.50
C GLU A 77 11.64 1.14 -14.94
N GLY A 78 12.14 0.05 -15.52
CA GLY A 78 13.47 0.00 -16.15
C GLY A 78 14.60 0.41 -15.20
N ASP A 79 15.54 1.22 -15.69
CA ASP A 79 16.73 1.62 -14.93
C ASP A 79 16.41 2.54 -13.75
N ALA A 80 15.36 3.36 -13.85
CA ALA A 80 14.88 4.14 -12.72
C ALA A 80 14.44 3.22 -11.57
N HIS A 81 13.66 2.17 -11.86
CA HIS A 81 13.29 1.17 -10.85
C HIS A 81 14.52 0.46 -10.26
N LYS A 82 15.48 0.03 -11.10
CA LYS A 82 16.72 -0.61 -10.61
C LYS A 82 17.47 0.27 -9.62
N LEU A 83 17.62 1.55 -9.94
CA LEU A 83 18.30 2.52 -9.09
C LEU A 83 17.54 2.74 -7.78
N GLN A 84 16.24 3.04 -7.86
CA GLN A 84 15.40 3.26 -6.68
C GLN A 84 15.42 2.03 -5.76
N ARG A 85 15.25 0.81 -6.31
CA ARG A 85 15.28 -0.45 -5.56
C ARG A 85 16.62 -0.64 -4.85
N ARG A 86 17.73 -0.42 -5.55
CA ARG A 86 19.07 -0.53 -4.97
C ARG A 86 19.26 0.43 -3.81
N SER A 87 18.77 1.67 -3.92
CA SER A 87 18.91 2.68 -2.86
C SER A 87 17.98 2.46 -1.67
N MET A 88 16.79 1.88 -1.88
CA MET A 88 15.81 1.62 -0.82
C MET A 88 16.05 0.29 -0.07
N ASN A 89 16.59 -0.73 -0.74
CA ASN A 89 16.79 -2.08 -0.18
C ASN A 89 17.54 -2.12 1.17
N PRO A 90 18.60 -1.32 1.42
CA PRO A 90 19.28 -1.34 2.71
C PRO A 90 18.36 -1.02 3.89
N ALA A 91 17.43 -0.07 3.73
CA ALA A 91 16.46 0.26 4.77
C ALA A 91 15.50 -0.90 5.07
N LEU A 92 15.21 -1.71 4.05
CA LEU A 92 14.33 -2.87 4.11
C LEU A 92 15.08 -4.19 4.37
N ALA A 93 16.36 -4.14 4.74
CA ALA A 93 17.12 -5.34 5.06
C ALA A 93 16.50 -6.08 6.27
N PRO A 94 16.54 -7.42 6.33
CA PRO A 94 15.91 -8.19 7.40
C PRO A 94 16.30 -7.77 8.83
N ARG A 95 17.56 -7.32 9.02
CA ARG A 95 18.03 -6.79 10.31
C ARG A 95 17.27 -5.53 10.73
N ASN A 96 17.03 -4.61 9.78
CA ASN A 96 16.34 -3.35 10.05
C ASN A 96 14.85 -3.59 10.29
N ILE A 97 14.24 -4.52 9.54
CA ILE A 97 12.85 -4.95 9.79
C ILE A 97 12.71 -5.56 11.19
N LYS A 98 13.62 -6.45 11.59
CA LYS A 98 13.60 -7.04 12.95
C LYS A 98 13.73 -5.98 14.04
N ALA A 99 14.48 -4.91 13.79
CA ALA A 99 14.63 -3.83 14.75
C ALA A 99 13.36 -2.97 14.93
N LEU A 100 12.36 -3.09 14.04
CA LEU A 100 11.04 -2.48 14.20
C LEU A 100 10.12 -3.25 15.17
N TYR A 101 10.50 -4.45 15.62
CA TYR A 101 9.66 -5.25 16.51
C TYR A 101 9.19 -4.51 17.77
N PRO A 102 10.04 -3.76 18.51
CA PRO A 102 9.58 -3.02 19.68
C PRO A 102 8.54 -1.95 19.34
N LEU A 103 8.69 -1.27 18.19
CA LEU A 103 7.71 -0.31 17.70
C LEU A 103 6.36 -1.00 17.46
N PHE A 104 6.37 -2.13 16.74
CA PHE A 104 5.14 -2.88 16.42
C PHE A 104 4.45 -3.39 17.67
N TRP A 105 5.22 -3.94 18.61
CA TRP A 105 4.73 -4.42 19.90
C TRP A 105 4.07 -3.29 20.71
N ASN A 106 4.76 -2.17 20.89
CA ASN A 106 4.29 -1.07 21.71
C ASN A 106 3.02 -0.43 21.13
N ARG A 107 2.95 -0.21 19.81
CA ARG A 107 1.76 0.33 19.14
C ARG A 107 0.58 -0.64 19.16
N THR A 108 0.85 -1.94 19.01
CA THR A 108 -0.20 -2.96 19.15
C THR A 108 -0.77 -2.95 20.56
N ARG A 109 0.09 -2.88 21.59
CA ARG A 109 -0.36 -2.77 22.98
C ARG A 109 -1.18 -1.51 23.23
N GLU A 110 -0.71 -0.36 22.77
CA GLU A 110 -1.45 0.91 22.87
C GLU A 110 -2.86 0.81 22.24
N MET A 111 -2.95 0.20 21.06
CA MET A 111 -4.23 -0.04 20.39
C MET A 111 -5.15 -0.94 21.23
N ILE A 112 -4.64 -2.06 21.75
CA ILE A 112 -5.43 -2.99 22.57
C ILE A 112 -5.88 -2.33 23.88
N GLU A 113 -5.03 -1.54 24.53
CA GLU A 113 -5.36 -0.79 25.74
C GLU A 113 -6.51 0.20 25.48
N ARG A 114 -6.54 0.85 24.32
CA ARG A 114 -7.65 1.74 23.94
C ARG A 114 -8.94 0.99 23.64
N ILE A 115 -8.86 -0.07 22.83
CA ILE A 115 -10.02 -0.93 22.52
C ILE A 115 -10.67 -1.45 23.81
N THR A 116 -9.86 -1.84 24.79
CA THR A 116 -10.34 -2.41 26.05
C THR A 116 -10.81 -1.36 27.06
N ALA A 117 -10.22 -0.15 27.04
CA ALA A 117 -10.65 0.97 27.88
C ALA A 117 -12.08 1.42 27.56
N ASP A 118 -12.46 1.41 26.28
CA ASP A 118 -13.79 1.84 25.82
C ASP A 118 -14.90 0.84 26.17
N ARG A 119 -14.57 -0.35 26.72
CA ARG A 119 -15.50 -1.42 27.13
C ARG A 119 -16.57 -1.74 26.08
N LEU A 120 -16.21 -1.66 24.81
CA LEU A 120 -17.14 -1.86 23.70
C LEU A 120 -17.63 -3.31 23.66
N GLU A 121 -18.94 -3.51 23.51
CA GLU A 121 -19.52 -4.84 23.28
C GLU A 121 -19.13 -5.40 21.90
N THR A 122 -18.86 -4.52 20.93
CA THR A 122 -18.48 -4.86 19.55
C THR A 122 -17.36 -3.95 19.08
N VAL A 123 -16.38 -4.53 18.39
CA VAL A 123 -15.21 -3.81 17.88
C VAL A 123 -15.16 -3.96 16.36
N GLU A 124 -15.16 -2.83 15.65
CA GLU A 124 -14.98 -2.82 14.20
C GLU A 124 -13.49 -2.98 13.86
N VAL A 125 -13.09 -4.19 13.49
CA VAL A 125 -11.67 -4.55 13.28
C VAL A 125 -11.07 -3.81 12.09
N VAL A 126 -11.84 -3.56 11.02
CA VAL A 126 -11.36 -2.87 9.82
C VAL A 126 -10.81 -1.48 10.17
N GLU A 127 -11.54 -0.76 11.02
CA GLU A 127 -11.17 0.59 11.42
C GLU A 127 -9.88 0.59 12.25
N TRP A 128 -9.78 -0.30 13.24
CA TRP A 128 -8.56 -0.41 14.06
C TRP A 128 -7.35 -0.90 13.28
N ALA A 129 -7.54 -1.87 12.38
CA ALA A 129 -6.48 -2.35 11.48
C ALA A 129 -5.97 -1.24 10.57
N SER A 130 -6.86 -0.37 10.06
CA SER A 130 -6.48 0.81 9.28
C SER A 130 -5.69 1.82 10.13
N ARG A 131 -6.16 2.15 11.34
CA ARG A 131 -5.49 3.11 12.23
C ARG A 131 -4.07 2.66 12.62
N ILE A 132 -3.91 1.42 13.09
CA ILE A 132 -2.60 0.92 13.52
C ILE A 132 -1.60 0.86 12.36
N THR A 133 -2.03 0.39 11.19
CA THR A 133 -1.12 0.25 10.06
C THR A 133 -0.67 1.60 9.51
N LEU A 134 -1.54 2.63 9.53
CA LEU A 134 -1.18 4.01 9.21
C LEU A 134 -0.12 4.58 10.18
N ASP A 135 -0.29 4.41 11.49
CA ASP A 135 0.70 4.90 12.47
C ASP A 135 2.02 4.11 12.36
N LEU A 136 1.95 2.79 12.16
CA LEU A 136 3.14 1.96 12.01
C LEU A 136 3.97 2.38 10.80
N ILE A 137 3.33 2.58 9.63
CA ILE A 137 4.05 3.02 8.43
C ILE A 137 4.49 4.48 8.53
N GLY A 138 3.74 5.33 9.24
CA GLY A 138 4.16 6.69 9.55
C GLY A 138 5.47 6.70 10.34
N VAL A 139 5.56 5.92 11.41
CA VAL A 139 6.76 5.90 12.26
C VAL A 139 7.90 5.13 11.59
N ALA A 140 7.67 3.91 11.09
CA ALA A 140 8.70 3.08 10.51
C ALA A 140 9.17 3.57 9.13
N GLY A 141 8.26 4.15 8.34
CA GLY A 141 8.56 4.63 7.00
C GLY A 141 9.07 6.07 6.99
N LEU A 142 8.41 6.95 7.73
CA LEU A 142 8.60 8.41 7.65
C LEU A 142 9.11 9.02 8.96
N GLY A 143 9.24 8.27 10.05
CA GLY A 143 9.61 8.79 11.36
C GLY A 143 8.59 9.77 11.95
N ARG A 144 7.31 9.62 11.61
CA ARG A 144 6.21 10.48 12.05
C ARG A 144 5.06 9.66 12.61
N ASP A 145 4.69 9.93 13.86
CA ASP A 145 3.42 9.44 14.41
C ASP A 145 2.27 10.29 13.85
N PHE A 146 1.24 9.65 13.29
CA PHE A 146 0.07 10.34 12.75
C PHE A 146 -1.08 10.43 13.76
N GLY A 147 -0.96 9.78 14.92
CA GLY A 147 -1.97 9.88 15.95
C GLY A 147 -3.25 9.10 15.62
N ALA A 148 -3.21 8.15 14.68
CA ALA A 148 -4.41 7.47 14.17
C ALA A 148 -5.03 6.49 15.17
N ILE A 149 -4.19 5.82 15.97
CA ILE A 149 -4.64 5.01 17.11
C ILE A 149 -5.32 5.91 18.15
N GLN A 150 -4.82 7.15 18.30
CA GLN A 150 -5.27 8.07 19.34
C GLN A 150 -6.57 8.79 18.98
N ASP A 151 -6.68 9.20 17.72
CA ASP A 151 -7.86 9.85 17.16
C ASP A 151 -8.11 9.32 15.74
N GLY A 152 -9.06 8.39 15.61
CA GLY A 152 -9.47 7.84 14.32
C GLY A 152 -10.24 8.82 13.42
N GLN A 153 -10.51 10.03 13.91
CA GLN A 153 -11.18 11.09 13.17
C GLN A 153 -10.24 12.27 12.89
N ASN A 154 -8.93 12.08 13.09
CA ASN A 154 -7.95 13.08 12.75
C ASN A 154 -7.90 13.34 11.22
N GLU A 155 -7.32 14.48 10.85
CA GLU A 155 -7.29 14.94 9.46
C GLU A 155 -6.58 13.94 8.52
N MET A 156 -5.51 13.30 8.99
CA MET A 156 -4.75 12.34 8.21
C MET A 156 -5.58 11.09 7.89
N VAL A 157 -6.26 10.52 8.90
CA VAL A 157 -7.13 9.35 8.72
C VAL A 157 -8.28 9.66 7.75
N LYS A 158 -8.95 10.81 7.94
CA LYS A 158 -10.04 11.25 7.05
C LYS A 158 -9.55 11.42 5.61
N THR A 159 -8.40 12.04 5.42
CA THR A 159 -7.80 12.26 4.09
C THR A 159 -7.42 10.95 3.42
N TYR A 160 -6.85 10.00 4.18
CA TYR A 160 -6.52 8.66 3.67
C TYR A 160 -7.76 7.87 3.27
N ASN A 161 -8.82 7.88 4.09
CA ASN A 161 -10.05 7.17 3.77
C ASN A 161 -10.69 7.67 2.47
N ILE A 162 -10.58 8.96 2.14
CA ILE A 162 -11.07 9.50 0.85
C ILE A 162 -10.35 8.86 -0.35
N VAL A 163 -9.05 8.56 -0.21
CA VAL A 163 -8.24 7.98 -1.29
C VAL A 163 -8.43 6.47 -1.40
N PHE A 164 -8.47 5.76 -0.26
CA PHE A 164 -8.41 4.29 -0.23
C PHE A 164 -9.75 3.59 0.04
N GLN A 165 -10.80 4.31 0.44
CA GLN A 165 -12.16 3.77 0.53
C GLN A 165 -13.02 4.36 -0.61
N PRO A 166 -12.91 3.83 -1.84
CA PRO A 166 -13.61 4.38 -2.98
C PRO A 166 -15.12 4.32 -2.76
N SER A 167 -15.77 5.49 -2.87
CA SER A 167 -17.22 5.60 -2.83
C SER A 167 -17.86 4.77 -3.95
N ALA A 168 -19.17 4.49 -3.85
CA ALA A 168 -19.90 3.82 -4.94
C ALA A 168 -19.75 4.55 -6.30
N GLN A 169 -19.63 5.88 -6.25
CA GLN A 169 -19.39 6.73 -7.43
C GLN A 169 -17.96 6.52 -7.98
N ALA A 170 -16.95 6.34 -7.13
CA ALA A 170 -15.57 6.07 -7.57
C ALA A 170 -15.46 4.71 -8.25
N ARG A 171 -16.12 3.69 -7.69
CA ARG A 171 -16.22 2.36 -8.32
C ARG A 171 -16.90 2.44 -9.69
N MET A 172 -17.94 3.26 -9.83
CA MET A 172 -18.61 3.49 -11.11
C MET A 172 -17.69 4.19 -12.12
N LEU A 173 -16.91 5.21 -11.70
CA LEU A 173 -15.93 5.87 -12.58
C LEU A 173 -14.81 4.93 -13.03
N HIS A 174 -14.28 4.07 -12.15
CA HIS A 174 -13.29 3.05 -12.53
C HIS A 174 -13.83 2.04 -13.55
N LEU A 175 -15.12 1.71 -13.49
CA LEU A 175 -15.75 0.91 -14.55
C LEU A 175 -15.78 1.66 -15.89
N ILE A 176 -15.94 2.99 -15.86
CA ILE A 176 -15.92 3.84 -17.08
C ILE A 176 -14.48 4.06 -17.59
N GLU A 177 -13.45 4.01 -16.74
CA GLU A 177 -12.02 4.06 -17.15
C GLU A 177 -11.62 2.92 -18.09
N SER A 178 -12.38 1.83 -18.09
CA SER A 178 -12.21 0.74 -19.05
C SER A 178 -12.74 1.07 -20.46
N LEU A 179 -13.58 2.11 -20.59
CA LEU A 179 -14.20 2.58 -21.83
C LEU A 179 -13.61 3.88 -22.35
N VAL A 180 -13.09 4.73 -21.46
CA VAL A 180 -12.61 6.07 -21.78
C VAL A 180 -11.18 6.22 -21.26
N PRO A 181 -10.24 6.77 -22.06
CA PRO A 181 -8.87 6.99 -21.61
C PRO A 181 -8.80 7.71 -20.26
N ALA A 182 -7.94 7.24 -19.36
CA ALA A 182 -7.84 7.76 -18.00
C ALA A 182 -7.64 9.29 -17.97
N TRP A 183 -6.84 9.85 -18.87
CA TRP A 183 -6.62 11.30 -18.96
C TRP A 183 -7.92 12.09 -19.21
N VAL A 184 -8.89 11.55 -19.95
CA VAL A 184 -10.19 12.21 -20.18
C VAL A 184 -11.00 12.22 -18.89
N LEU A 185 -11.14 11.06 -18.26
CA LEU A 185 -11.95 10.95 -17.04
C LEU A 185 -11.37 11.77 -15.89
N THR A 186 -10.06 11.84 -15.79
CA THR A 186 -9.37 12.67 -14.79
C THR A 186 -9.42 14.18 -15.11
N ALA A 187 -9.55 14.56 -16.39
CA ALA A 187 -9.74 15.95 -16.81
C ALA A 187 -11.19 16.45 -16.65
N LEU A 188 -12.17 15.55 -16.57
CA LEU A 188 -13.56 15.95 -16.37
C LEU A 188 -13.73 16.61 -14.98
N PRO A 189 -14.46 17.74 -14.89
CA PRO A 189 -14.71 18.48 -13.65
C PRO A 189 -15.76 17.78 -12.76
N ILE A 190 -15.54 16.50 -12.49
CA ILE A 190 -16.37 15.69 -11.59
C ILE A 190 -15.92 15.98 -10.16
N LYS A 191 -16.87 16.24 -9.26
CA LYS A 191 -16.59 16.51 -7.84
C LYS A 191 -15.66 15.46 -7.22
N LEU A 192 -15.86 14.19 -7.58
CA LEU A 192 -15.03 13.11 -7.06
C LEU A 192 -13.55 13.23 -7.46
N ASN A 193 -13.26 13.64 -8.70
CA ASN A 193 -11.88 13.89 -9.13
C ASN A 193 -11.24 15.03 -8.34
N SER A 194 -11.99 16.10 -8.09
CA SER A 194 -11.46 17.25 -7.34
C SER A 194 -11.25 16.88 -5.87
N TYR A 195 -12.15 16.13 -5.23
CA TYR A 195 -11.98 15.65 -3.86
C TYR A 195 -10.79 14.72 -3.72
N MET A 196 -10.67 13.72 -4.59
CA MET A 196 -9.53 12.79 -4.57
C MET A 196 -8.20 13.51 -4.83
N SER A 197 -8.17 14.46 -5.78
CA SER A 197 -6.95 15.23 -6.07
C SER A 197 -6.55 16.14 -4.91
N GLN A 198 -7.52 16.72 -4.20
CA GLN A 198 -7.27 17.52 -2.99
C GLN A 198 -6.72 16.65 -1.86
N ALA A 199 -7.31 15.48 -1.63
CA ALA A 199 -6.84 14.55 -0.61
C ALA A 199 -5.40 14.07 -0.92
N ALA A 200 -5.13 13.67 -2.16
CA ALA A 200 -3.79 13.29 -2.61
C ALA A 200 -2.77 14.43 -2.44
N ARG A 201 -3.18 15.68 -2.73
CA ARG A 201 -2.33 16.86 -2.55
C ARG A 201 -2.02 17.12 -1.08
N SER A 202 -3.01 17.02 -0.19
CA SER A 202 -2.81 17.18 1.26
C SER A 202 -1.84 16.14 1.82
N ILE A 203 -1.98 14.87 1.43
CA ILE A 203 -1.02 13.82 1.82
C ILE A 203 0.39 14.12 1.27
N ARG A 204 0.48 14.58 0.02
CA ARG A 204 1.75 14.96 -0.60
C ARG A 204 2.42 16.13 0.10
N GLU A 205 1.64 17.14 0.51
CA GLU A 205 2.13 18.29 1.29
C GLU A 205 2.63 17.85 2.66
N THR A 206 1.90 16.98 3.35
CA THR A 206 2.35 16.37 4.61
C THR A 206 3.68 15.62 4.43
N CYS A 207 3.82 14.82 3.37
CA CYS A 207 5.06 14.12 3.05
C CYS A 207 6.21 15.10 2.77
N ARG A 208 5.93 16.18 2.00
CA ARG A 208 6.90 17.24 1.72
C ARG A 208 7.39 17.87 3.01
N ASP A 209 6.49 18.26 3.90
CA ASP A 209 6.85 18.90 5.17
C ASP A 209 7.75 18.02 6.04
N ILE A 210 7.45 16.72 6.10
CA ILE A 210 8.28 15.73 6.80
C ILE A 210 9.68 15.66 6.17
N ILE A 211 9.76 15.54 4.84
CA ILE A 211 11.02 15.41 4.12
C ILE A 211 11.87 16.68 4.24
N SER A 212 11.29 17.85 3.98
CA SER A 212 11.99 19.13 4.10
C SER A 212 12.49 19.35 5.53
N SER A 213 11.72 18.95 6.54
CA SER A 213 12.13 19.01 7.95
C SER A 213 13.33 18.09 8.24
N LYS A 214 13.32 16.85 7.71
CA LYS A 214 14.44 15.90 7.86
C LYS A 214 15.71 16.39 7.15
N GLN A 215 15.59 16.88 5.92
CA GLN A 215 16.73 17.43 5.18
C GLN A 215 17.34 18.65 5.87
N LYS A 216 16.51 19.55 6.44
CA LYS A 216 16.99 20.69 7.24
C LYS A 216 17.74 20.22 8.49
N LYS A 217 17.24 19.21 9.20
CA LYS A 217 17.92 18.61 10.37
C LYS A 217 19.27 18.00 9.98
N GLN A 218 19.31 17.25 8.89
CA GLN A 218 20.55 16.63 8.38
C GLN A 218 21.63 17.67 8.03
N LYS A 219 21.25 18.77 7.36
CA LYS A 219 22.17 19.87 7.02
C LYS A 219 22.72 20.57 8.27
N LYS A 220 21.88 20.78 9.29
CA LYS A 220 22.29 21.41 10.56
C LYS A 220 23.22 20.54 11.40
N GLN A 221 23.09 19.21 11.32
CA GLN A 221 23.82 18.28 12.18
C GLN A 221 25.19 17.81 11.65
N LYS A 222 25.72 18.38 10.55
CA LYS A 222 27.06 18.10 9.96
C LYS A 222 27.58 16.69 10.28
N GLU A 223 26.98 15.68 9.65
CA GLU A 223 27.43 14.27 9.68
C GLU A 223 27.22 13.49 10.99
N LYS A 224 26.59 14.04 12.04
CA LYS A 224 26.06 13.17 13.11
C LYS A 224 24.88 12.35 12.58
N LYS A 225 24.94 11.03 12.81
CA LYS A 225 23.91 10.06 12.41
C LYS A 225 22.52 10.63 12.72
N LEU A 226 21.69 10.75 11.69
CA LEU A 226 20.24 10.72 11.86
C LEU A 226 19.95 9.39 12.58
N ASP A 227 19.69 9.47 13.88
CA ASP A 227 19.30 8.33 14.73
C ASP A 227 17.91 7.79 14.33
N ASP A 228 17.26 8.50 13.42
CA ASP A 228 16.05 8.11 12.74
C ASP A 228 16.31 6.84 11.90
N MET A 229 15.82 5.71 12.43
CA MET A 229 15.83 4.39 11.81
C MET A 229 14.78 4.22 10.71
N ASP A 230 14.03 5.27 10.37
CA ASP A 230 12.98 5.19 9.36
C ASP A 230 13.53 5.11 7.92
N ILE A 231 12.69 4.56 7.04
CA ILE A 231 13.05 4.27 5.64
C ILE A 231 13.42 5.54 4.86
N ILE A 232 12.68 6.64 5.03
CA ILE A 232 12.93 7.89 4.31
C ILE A 232 14.23 8.54 4.78
N SER A 233 14.54 8.50 6.08
CA SER A 233 15.84 8.95 6.59
C SER A 233 17.00 8.15 5.99
N ALA A 234 16.82 6.84 5.81
CA ALA A 234 17.80 6.02 5.10
C ALA A 234 17.94 6.41 3.63
N ALA A 235 16.83 6.63 2.94
CA ALA A 235 16.82 7.08 1.54
C ALA A 235 17.51 8.44 1.36
N ILE A 236 17.27 9.40 2.26
CA ILE A 236 17.92 10.72 2.28
C ILE A 236 19.45 10.57 2.37
N ARG A 237 19.95 9.68 3.24
CA ARG A 237 21.39 9.45 3.42
C ARG A 237 22.09 8.92 2.17
N THR A 238 21.37 8.26 1.26
CA THR A 238 21.94 7.78 -0.01
C THR A 238 22.33 8.91 -0.96
N GLY A 239 21.75 10.10 -0.82
CA GLY A 239 21.92 11.19 -1.79
C GLY A 239 21.41 10.88 -3.20
N THR A 240 20.71 9.77 -3.41
CA THR A 240 20.26 9.33 -4.74
C THR A 240 19.04 10.10 -5.24
N PHE A 241 18.19 10.55 -4.31
CA PHE A 241 16.86 11.07 -4.64
C PHE A 241 16.83 12.60 -4.57
N THR A 242 16.11 13.21 -5.50
CA THR A 242 15.64 14.61 -5.37
C THR A 242 14.60 14.72 -4.25
N GLU A 243 14.25 15.94 -3.84
CA GLU A 243 13.18 16.15 -2.86
C GLU A 243 11.84 15.57 -3.35
N ASP A 244 11.45 15.83 -4.61
CA ASP A 244 10.25 15.23 -5.20
C ASP A 244 10.35 13.70 -5.31
N GLY A 245 11.54 13.16 -5.61
CA GLY A 245 11.76 11.72 -5.62
C GLY A 245 11.56 11.08 -4.25
N LEU A 246 11.99 11.74 -3.17
CA LEU A 246 11.74 11.29 -1.79
C LEU A 246 10.26 11.39 -1.44
N ILE A 247 9.57 12.45 -1.87
CA ILE A 247 8.13 12.61 -1.67
C ILE A 247 7.38 11.45 -2.33
N ASP A 248 7.76 11.10 -3.56
CA ASP A 248 7.16 9.97 -4.27
C ASP A 248 7.41 8.63 -3.55
N GLN A 249 8.59 8.41 -2.98
CA GLN A 249 8.82 7.23 -2.14
C GLN A 249 7.97 7.25 -0.86
N ALA A 250 7.81 8.40 -0.21
CA ALA A 250 6.99 8.53 0.99
C ALA A 250 5.51 8.23 0.70
N MET A 251 4.95 8.80 -0.38
CA MET A 251 3.60 8.51 -0.86
C MET A 251 3.42 7.01 -1.11
N THR A 252 4.39 6.38 -1.80
CA THR A 252 4.37 4.95 -2.10
C THR A 252 4.41 4.09 -0.84
N LEU A 253 5.28 4.41 0.12
CA LEU A 253 5.41 3.65 1.37
C LEU A 253 4.13 3.70 2.19
N LEU A 254 3.57 4.90 2.40
CA LEU A 254 2.35 5.07 3.18
C LEU A 254 1.20 4.27 2.58
N ALA A 255 0.97 4.40 1.27
CA ALA A 255 -0.10 3.69 0.60
C ALA A 255 0.07 2.17 0.63
N ALA A 256 1.28 1.68 0.34
CA ALA A 256 1.55 0.24 0.26
C ALA A 256 1.49 -0.44 1.63
N GLY A 257 2.03 0.22 2.67
CA GLY A 257 2.11 -0.35 4.02
C GLY A 257 0.82 -0.27 4.83
N HIS A 258 -0.08 0.65 4.48
CA HIS A 258 -1.34 0.89 5.19
C HIS A 258 -2.45 -0.07 4.75
N ASP A 259 -3.01 0.13 3.57
CA ASP A 259 -4.27 -0.51 3.16
C ASP A 259 -4.16 -2.04 3.04
N THR A 260 -3.07 -2.53 2.43
CA THR A 260 -2.87 -3.98 2.22
C THR A 260 -2.65 -4.74 3.53
N THR A 261 -1.86 -4.19 4.44
CA THR A 261 -1.60 -4.78 5.77
C THR A 261 -2.88 -4.73 6.61
N GLY A 262 -3.62 -3.61 6.57
CA GLY A 262 -4.90 -3.47 7.27
C GLY A 262 -5.92 -4.51 6.80
N ALA A 263 -6.03 -4.72 5.49
CA ALA A 263 -6.88 -5.76 4.91
C ALA A 263 -6.42 -7.17 5.31
N ALA A 264 -5.12 -7.46 5.29
CA ALA A 264 -4.57 -8.76 5.71
C ALA A 264 -4.85 -9.05 7.18
N LEU A 265 -4.68 -8.07 8.08
CA LEU A 265 -5.03 -8.19 9.50
C LEU A 265 -6.52 -8.44 9.70
N THR A 266 -7.37 -7.69 8.99
CA THR A 266 -8.82 -7.85 9.03
C THR A 266 -9.22 -9.27 8.64
N TRP A 267 -8.77 -9.75 7.47
CA TRP A 267 -9.08 -11.10 7.00
C TRP A 267 -8.49 -12.18 7.91
N GLY A 268 -7.28 -11.98 8.44
CA GLY A 268 -6.65 -12.89 9.38
C GLY A 268 -7.47 -13.04 10.66
N ILE A 269 -7.91 -11.93 11.27
CA ILE A 269 -8.75 -11.94 12.47
C ILE A 269 -10.12 -12.56 12.16
N TYR A 270 -10.73 -12.22 11.02
CA TYR A 270 -11.99 -12.81 10.60
C TYR A 270 -11.91 -14.34 10.45
N LEU A 271 -10.86 -14.84 9.80
CA LEU A 271 -10.64 -16.28 9.64
C LEU A 271 -10.40 -16.95 11.01
N LEU A 272 -9.61 -16.34 11.90
CA LEU A 272 -9.42 -16.87 13.25
C LEU A 272 -10.74 -16.92 14.04
N ALA A 273 -11.63 -15.95 13.87
CA ALA A 273 -12.95 -15.97 14.49
C ALA A 273 -13.88 -17.05 13.93
N LYS A 274 -13.70 -17.41 12.65
CA LYS A 274 -14.43 -18.52 11.99
C LYS A 274 -13.85 -19.91 12.29
N HIS A 275 -12.60 -19.98 12.75
CA HIS A 275 -11.86 -21.21 13.03
C HIS A 275 -11.29 -21.22 14.47
N PRO A 276 -12.13 -21.41 15.50
CA PRO A 276 -11.72 -21.33 16.91
C PRO A 276 -10.58 -22.29 17.28
N GLU A 277 -10.54 -23.47 16.67
CA GLU A 277 -9.48 -24.46 16.86
C GLU A 277 -8.09 -23.94 16.46
N VAL A 278 -8.03 -23.16 15.38
CA VAL A 278 -6.79 -22.51 14.93
C VAL A 278 -6.45 -21.35 15.85
N GLN A 279 -7.46 -20.57 16.27
CA GLN A 279 -7.28 -19.47 17.21
C GLN A 279 -6.71 -19.93 18.56
N ASP A 280 -7.26 -21.02 19.12
CA ASP A 280 -6.81 -21.56 20.41
C ASP A 280 -5.40 -22.12 20.32
N ARG A 281 -5.07 -22.83 19.24
CA ARG A 281 -3.71 -23.31 18.99
C ARG A 281 -2.71 -22.16 18.90
N LEU A 282 -3.03 -21.11 18.14
CA LEU A 282 -2.19 -19.91 18.02
C LEU A 282 -2.02 -19.21 19.39
N ARG A 283 -3.11 -19.04 20.13
CA ARG A 283 -3.09 -18.42 21.47
C ARG A 283 -2.22 -19.23 22.44
N HIS A 284 -2.29 -20.55 22.39
CA HIS A 284 -1.46 -21.43 23.21
C HIS A 284 0.02 -21.29 22.86
N GLU A 285 0.37 -21.33 21.57
CA GLU A 285 1.76 -21.16 21.12
C GLU A 285 2.34 -19.80 21.54
N ILE A 286 1.57 -18.72 21.39
CA ILE A 286 1.95 -17.38 21.83
C ILE A 286 2.24 -17.35 23.34
N ARG A 287 1.31 -17.85 24.16
CA ARG A 287 1.46 -17.87 25.63
C ARG A 287 2.62 -18.73 26.13
N GLN A 288 3.06 -19.71 25.34
CA GLN A 288 4.20 -20.56 25.69
C GLN A 288 5.55 -19.95 25.28
N ARG A 289 5.59 -19.18 24.19
CA ARG A 289 6.85 -18.81 23.53
C ARG A 289 7.17 -17.32 23.56
N LEU A 290 6.17 -16.46 23.71
CA LEU A 290 6.37 -15.01 23.81
C LEU A 290 6.29 -14.58 25.28
N PRO A 291 7.19 -13.68 25.72
CA PRO A 291 7.19 -13.15 27.07
C PRO A 291 5.94 -12.30 27.37
#